data_AF-A0AAD7KBA3-F1
#
_entry.id   AF-A0AAD7KBA3-F1
#
_cell.length_a   1.000
_cell.length_b   1.000
_cell.length_c   1.000
_cell.angle_alpha   90.00
_cell.angle_beta   90.00
_cell.angle_gamma   90.00
#
_symmetry.space_group_name_H-M   'P 1'
#
loop_
_entity.id
_entity.type
_entity.pdbx_description
1 polymer ?
#
loop_
_entity_poly.entity_id
_entity_poly.type
_entity_poly.pdbx_seq_one_letter_code
_entity_poly.pdbx_strand_id
1 'polypeptide(L)'
;MDTIPPEIWTEVFSFACTDDGSTGRALSTVSRVVHITSRPVKYQSLCVVGPKQLLKLSAVLSALPPSARKVKYLFVADGSKDYADPDDSAEAHRQLFEYDPSKDVAEQALFHWILDLVSSSLVALHIHCTKIHRRSLLPEIELPVLSDLTLHGPCTSHSPAPTGPPNRVLFPSLRSMHIYHFAYCPSKFLEQILETAPSLEHLHVPQRSFSPYEIQVALGILQPIASSDETRLPSALERLVIEVDPVPETLDSWAKNIRGEQHVRKLQKISQRDGRLRMVDGRNSWIPIGRAKREWLENFHCPVE
;
A
#
# COMPACT_ATOMS: atom_id res chain seq x y z
N MET A 1 17.03 -0.52 35.99
CA MET A 1 17.59 -0.28 34.63
C MET A 1 18.96 0.40 34.72
N ASP A 2 19.50 0.57 35.93
CA ASP A 2 20.45 1.64 36.26
C ASP A 2 21.90 1.32 35.92
N THR A 3 22.15 0.13 35.36
CA THR A 3 23.46 -0.35 34.94
C THR A 3 23.69 -0.29 33.44
N ILE A 4 22.63 -0.12 32.64
CA ILE A 4 22.70 -0.11 31.17
C ILE A 4 22.46 1.31 30.67
N PRO A 5 23.31 1.84 29.76
CA PRO A 5 23.14 3.18 29.22
C PRO A 5 21.78 3.39 28.51
N PRO A 6 21.20 4.61 28.58
CA PRO A 6 19.92 4.92 27.93
C PRO A 6 19.89 4.66 26.42
N GLU A 7 21.04 4.74 25.73
CA GLU A 7 21.17 4.51 24.29
C GLU A 7 20.85 3.05 23.96
N ILE A 8 21.38 2.11 24.74
CA ILE A 8 21.12 0.68 24.57
C ILE A 8 19.65 0.36 24.85
N TRP A 9 19.07 0.97 25.89
CA TRP A 9 17.63 0.82 26.14
C TRP A 9 16.78 1.39 25.01
N THR A 10 17.16 2.53 24.43
CA THR A 10 16.46 3.13 23.29
C THR A 10 16.49 2.20 22.08
N GLU A 11 17.64 1.56 21.82
CA GLU A 11 17.80 0.57 20.77
C GLU A 11 16.93 -0.67 21.03
N VAL A 12 16.96 -1.23 22.25
CA VAL A 12 16.07 -2.34 22.65
C VAL A 12 14.59 -1.96 22.45
N PHE A 13 14.20 -0.77 22.87
CA PHE A 13 12.82 -0.29 22.66
C PHE A 13 12.50 -0.08 21.18
N SER A 14 13.49 0.23 20.34
CA SER A 14 13.30 0.35 18.88
C SER A 14 13.01 -1.01 18.23
N PHE A 15 13.55 -2.10 18.77
CA PHE A 15 13.18 -3.46 18.31
C PHE A 15 11.83 -3.91 18.87
N ALA A 16 11.48 -3.49 20.09
CA ALA A 16 10.21 -3.86 20.71
C ALA A 16 9.01 -3.08 20.16
N CYS A 17 9.17 -1.81 19.76
CA CYS A 17 8.09 -0.95 19.28
C CYS A 17 7.73 -1.16 17.79
N THR A 18 7.72 -2.39 17.30
CA THR A 18 7.37 -2.75 15.89
C THR A 18 5.94 -3.28 15.76
N ASP A 19 5.10 -3.02 16.75
CA ASP A 19 3.72 -3.48 16.84
C ASP A 19 2.70 -2.41 16.38
N ASP A 20 1.47 -2.49 16.86
CA ASP A 20 0.40 -1.52 16.57
C ASP A 20 0.46 -0.23 17.41
N GLY A 21 1.62 0.04 18.02
CA GLY A 21 1.90 1.15 18.92
C GLY A 21 1.52 0.87 20.37
N SER A 22 1.08 -0.35 20.71
CA SER A 22 0.74 -0.73 22.09
C SER A 22 1.98 -0.82 22.98
N THR A 23 3.09 -1.36 22.50
CA THR A 23 4.36 -1.42 23.25
C THR A 23 4.88 -0.03 23.59
N GLY A 24 4.90 0.89 22.63
CA GLY A 24 5.33 2.28 22.89
C GLY A 24 4.48 2.99 23.96
N ARG A 25 3.17 2.71 23.99
CA ARG A 25 2.26 3.20 25.04
C ARG A 25 2.56 2.56 26.39
N ALA A 26 2.74 1.23 26.43
CA ALA A 26 3.03 0.50 27.65
C ALA A 26 4.36 0.94 28.29
N LEU A 27 5.42 1.12 27.49
CA LEU A 27 6.71 1.62 27.96
C LEU A 27 6.57 3.01 28.61
N SER A 28 5.73 3.87 28.03
CA SER A 28 5.48 5.21 28.56
C SER A 28 4.85 5.23 29.96
N THR A 29 4.34 4.09 30.46
CA THR A 29 3.70 3.97 31.79
C THR A 29 4.51 3.20 32.82
N VAL A 30 5.65 2.60 32.47
CA VAL A 30 6.42 1.73 33.39
C VAL A 30 7.10 2.51 34.50
N SER A 31 7.91 3.52 34.13
CA SER A 31 8.63 4.38 35.08
C SER A 31 9.04 5.68 34.40
N ARG A 32 9.49 6.67 35.18
CA ARG A 32 9.98 7.95 34.63
C ARG A 32 11.17 7.76 33.69
N VAL A 33 12.11 6.87 34.04
CA VAL A 33 13.30 6.58 33.21
C VAL A 33 12.86 5.95 31.89
N VAL A 34 12.06 4.88 31.95
CA VAL A 34 11.55 4.20 30.74
C VAL A 34 10.77 5.17 29.86
N HIS A 35 9.90 5.99 30.45
CA HIS A 35 9.12 6.98 29.71
C HIS A 35 10.00 7.95 28.91
N ILE A 36 11.08 8.45 29.52
CA ILE A 36 12.01 9.38 28.86
C ILE A 36 12.78 8.63 27.77
N THR A 37 13.32 7.45 28.08
CA THR A 37 14.16 6.66 27.17
C THR A 37 13.37 6.09 25.99
N SER A 38 12.10 5.73 26.16
CA SER A 38 11.26 5.20 25.08
C SER A 38 10.64 6.29 24.20
N ARG A 39 10.73 7.57 24.60
CA ARG A 39 10.09 8.69 23.89
C ARG A 39 10.45 8.77 22.40
N PRO A 40 11.72 8.56 21.96
CA PRO A 40 12.08 8.63 20.53
C PRO A 40 11.43 7.56 19.65
N VAL A 41 11.12 6.40 20.24
CA VAL A 41 10.58 5.23 19.51
C VAL A 41 9.09 4.99 19.78
N LYS A 42 8.49 5.78 20.66
CA LYS A 42 7.09 5.64 21.11
C LYS A 42 6.07 5.58 19.98
N TYR A 43 6.28 6.33 18.91
CA TYR A 43 5.36 6.48 17.79
C TYR A 43 5.90 5.85 16.49
N GLN A 44 6.98 5.07 16.56
CA GLN A 44 7.63 4.58 15.34
C GLN A 44 6.76 3.61 14.53
N SER A 45 5.87 2.88 15.19
CA SER A 45 4.92 1.97 14.54
C SER A 45 3.51 2.27 15.03
N LEU A 46 2.58 2.51 14.11
CA LEU A 46 1.22 2.92 14.41
C LEU A 46 0.20 2.20 13.53
N CYS A 47 -0.84 1.67 14.16
CA CYS A 47 -2.03 1.18 13.49
C CYS A 47 -3.19 2.14 13.78
N VAL A 48 -3.84 2.63 12.73
CA VAL A 48 -4.96 3.56 12.80
C VAL A 48 -6.14 2.99 12.03
N VAL A 49 -7.26 2.82 12.72
CA VAL A 49 -8.48 2.27 12.15
C VAL A 49 -9.64 3.24 12.34
N GLY A 50 -10.13 3.76 11.22
CA GLY A 50 -11.26 4.65 11.13
C GLY A 50 -10.97 6.12 11.47
N PRO A 51 -11.93 7.01 11.14
CA PRO A 51 -11.73 8.47 11.20
C PRO A 51 -11.47 9.00 12.60
N LYS A 52 -12.07 8.40 13.63
CA LYS A 52 -11.87 8.82 15.03
C LYS A 52 -10.42 8.63 15.49
N GLN A 53 -9.78 7.53 15.07
CA GLN A 53 -8.38 7.29 15.42
C GLN A 53 -7.46 8.19 14.59
N LEU A 54 -7.78 8.38 13.31
CA LEU A 54 -7.06 9.28 12.41
C LEU A 54 -7.04 10.72 12.96
N LEU A 55 -8.18 11.22 13.42
CA LEU A 55 -8.30 12.56 14.02
C LEU A 55 -7.52 12.70 15.33
N LYS A 56 -7.53 11.65 16.17
CA LYS A 56 -6.72 11.64 17.40
C LYS A 56 -5.23 11.64 17.07
N LEU A 57 -4.82 10.86 16.08
CA LEU A 57 -3.42 10.81 15.66
C LEU A 57 -2.96 12.16 15.12
N SER A 58 -3.74 12.81 14.25
CA SER A 58 -3.37 14.11 13.70
C SER A 58 -3.20 15.16 14.80
N ALA A 59 -4.08 15.19 15.81
CA ALA A 59 -3.97 16.08 16.95
C ALA A 59 -2.68 15.83 17.75
N VAL A 60 -2.35 14.55 18.00
CA VAL A 60 -1.12 14.16 18.70
C VAL A 60 0.12 14.58 17.91
N LEU A 61 0.21 14.23 16.62
CA LEU A 61 1.37 14.54 15.78
C LEU A 61 1.55 16.04 15.58
N SER A 62 0.46 16.79 15.44
CA SER A 62 0.51 18.25 15.28
C SER A 62 1.04 18.96 16.52
N ALA A 63 0.71 18.44 17.71
CA ALA A 63 1.21 18.97 18.98
C ALA A 63 2.69 18.62 19.27
N LEU A 64 3.25 17.61 18.57
CA LEU A 64 4.65 17.24 18.72
C LEU A 64 5.57 18.16 17.90
N PRO A 65 6.78 18.45 18.38
CA PRO A 65 7.80 19.11 17.56
C PRO A 65 8.21 18.19 16.40
N PRO A 66 8.63 18.74 15.23
CA PRO A 66 8.99 17.94 14.06
C PRO A 66 10.01 16.82 14.32
N SER A 67 10.99 17.06 15.21
CA SER A 67 11.99 16.06 15.59
C SER A 67 11.41 14.83 16.29
N ALA A 68 10.22 14.94 16.89
CA ALA A 68 9.54 13.86 17.60
C ALA A 68 8.44 13.17 16.77
N ARG A 69 8.17 13.62 15.53
CA ARG A 69 7.18 13.03 14.62
C ARG A 69 7.78 11.85 13.85
N LYS A 70 8.42 10.92 14.56
CA LYS A 70 9.10 9.77 13.94
C LYS A 70 8.15 8.58 13.89
N VAL A 71 7.43 8.49 12.77
CA VAL A 71 6.61 7.32 12.41
C VAL A 71 7.28 6.65 11.23
N LYS A 72 7.77 5.42 11.44
CA LYS A 72 8.43 4.59 10.42
C LYS A 72 7.44 3.67 9.73
N TYR A 73 6.51 3.11 10.49
CA TYR A 73 5.57 2.10 10.01
C TYR A 73 4.16 2.58 10.31
N LEU A 74 3.35 2.75 9.27
CA LEU A 74 1.99 3.23 9.40
C LEU A 74 1.02 2.28 8.70
N PHE A 75 0.08 1.74 9.46
CA PHE A 75 -1.11 1.08 8.94
C PHE A 75 -2.31 1.99 9.10
N VAL A 76 -3.01 2.27 8.01
CA VAL A 76 -4.26 3.05 8.02
C VAL A 76 -5.35 2.23 7.38
N ALA A 77 -6.53 2.22 8.02
CA ALA A 77 -7.72 1.62 7.45
C ALA A 77 -8.98 2.43 7.74
N ASP A 78 -10.01 2.28 6.91
CA ASP A 78 -11.28 3.01 7.01
C ASP A 78 -12.18 2.59 8.18
N GLY A 79 -11.87 1.47 8.84
CA GLY A 79 -12.66 0.95 9.96
C GLY A 79 -14.02 0.40 9.57
N SER A 80 -14.21 0.03 8.30
CA SER A 80 -15.32 -0.80 7.88
C SER A 80 -15.40 -2.06 8.74
N LYS A 81 -16.62 -2.45 9.13
CA LYS A 81 -16.82 -3.76 9.78
C LYS A 81 -16.30 -4.83 8.83
N ASP A 82 -15.51 -5.76 9.36
CA ASP A 82 -15.09 -6.94 8.62
C ASP A 82 -16.33 -7.61 8.01
N TYR A 83 -16.51 -7.48 6.70
CA TYR A 83 -17.47 -8.26 5.94
C TYR A 83 -16.94 -9.69 5.85
N ALA A 84 -17.00 -10.43 6.96
CA ALA A 84 -16.46 -11.78 7.04
C ALA A 84 -17.15 -12.76 6.07
N ASP A 85 -18.24 -12.35 5.42
CA ASP A 85 -19.02 -13.16 4.50
C ASP A 85 -18.68 -12.84 3.02
N PRO A 86 -18.25 -13.84 2.21
CA PRO A 86 -18.06 -13.69 0.77
C PRO A 86 -19.31 -13.25 0.00
N ASP A 87 -20.51 -13.52 0.52
CA ASP A 87 -21.78 -13.13 -0.13
C ASP A 87 -22.04 -11.61 -0.03
N ASP A 88 -21.42 -10.94 0.96
CA ASP A 88 -21.41 -9.47 1.09
C ASP A 88 -20.49 -8.79 0.07
N SER A 89 -19.73 -9.53 -0.75
CA SER A 89 -18.90 -8.93 -1.81
C SER A 89 -19.74 -8.25 -2.91
N ALA A 90 -20.95 -8.76 -3.17
CA ALA A 90 -21.90 -8.14 -4.09
C ALA A 90 -22.49 -6.85 -3.51
N GLU A 91 -22.75 -6.82 -2.21
CA GLU A 91 -23.21 -5.64 -1.48
C GLU A 91 -22.08 -4.60 -1.32
N ALA A 92 -20.84 -5.04 -1.09
CA ALA A 92 -19.66 -4.18 -1.14
C ALA A 92 -19.49 -3.57 -2.53
N HIS A 93 -19.64 -4.36 -3.61
CA HIS A 93 -19.67 -3.84 -4.97
C HIS A 93 -20.82 -2.87 -5.21
N ARG A 94 -22.02 -3.12 -4.68
CA ARG A 94 -23.17 -2.21 -4.78
C ARG A 94 -22.92 -0.89 -4.05
N GLN A 95 -22.34 -0.96 -2.84
CA GLN A 95 -21.96 0.20 -2.05
C GLN A 95 -20.83 1.02 -2.69
N LEU A 96 -19.96 0.41 -3.50
CA LEU A 96 -19.00 1.16 -4.34
C LEU A 96 -19.71 2.05 -5.37
N PHE A 97 -20.87 1.65 -5.88
CA PHE A 97 -21.65 2.43 -6.85
C PHE A 97 -22.62 3.43 -6.20
N GLU A 98 -23.05 3.21 -4.96
CA GLU A 98 -23.91 4.13 -4.18
C GLU A 98 -23.13 5.17 -3.35
N TYR A 99 -21.84 5.31 -3.64
CA TYR A 99 -20.92 6.16 -2.91
C TYR A 99 -21.23 7.67 -3.03
N ASP A 100 -21.15 8.38 -1.90
CA ASP A 100 -21.27 9.84 -1.80
C ASP A 100 -19.87 10.47 -1.61
N PRO A 101 -19.29 11.07 -2.67
CA PRO A 101 -17.95 11.68 -2.62
C PRO A 101 -17.82 12.83 -1.63
N SER A 102 -18.94 13.43 -1.20
CA SER A 102 -18.92 14.59 -0.32
C SER A 102 -18.48 14.25 1.10
N LYS A 103 -18.63 13.00 1.54
CA LYS A 103 -18.31 12.56 2.90
C LYS A 103 -16.82 12.29 3.12
N ASP A 104 -16.08 11.96 2.07
CA ASP A 104 -14.67 11.55 2.18
C ASP A 104 -13.67 12.70 2.07
N VAL A 105 -14.09 13.89 1.62
CA VAL A 105 -13.15 15.02 1.40
C VAL A 105 -12.40 15.36 2.69
N ALA A 106 -13.08 15.35 3.83
CA ALA A 106 -12.48 15.63 5.13
C ALA A 106 -11.53 14.51 5.58
N GLU A 107 -11.90 13.24 5.41
CA GLU A 107 -11.07 12.09 5.77
C GLU A 107 -9.83 12.01 4.88
N GLN A 108 -9.98 12.28 3.59
CA GLN A 108 -8.88 12.31 2.63
C GLN A 108 -7.91 13.46 2.94
N ALA A 109 -8.41 14.66 3.23
CA ALA A 109 -7.57 15.79 3.65
C ALA A 109 -6.82 15.49 4.94
N LEU A 110 -7.49 14.86 5.92
CA LEU A 110 -6.89 14.45 7.17
C LEU A 110 -5.80 13.38 6.99
N PHE A 111 -6.03 12.41 6.10
CA PHE A 111 -5.04 11.40 5.74
C PHE A 111 -3.82 12.02 5.08
N HIS A 112 -4.02 12.89 4.09
CA HIS A 112 -2.94 13.65 3.45
C HIS A 112 -2.14 14.49 4.47
N TRP A 113 -2.83 15.16 5.39
CA TRP A 113 -2.18 15.94 6.45
C TRP A 113 -1.28 15.07 7.35
N ILE A 114 -1.74 13.87 7.73
CA ILE A 114 -0.91 12.96 8.53
C ILE A 114 0.33 12.51 7.76
N LEU A 115 0.18 12.16 6.49
CA LEU A 115 1.31 11.78 5.64
C LEU A 115 2.33 12.91 5.52
N ASP A 116 1.88 14.16 5.37
CA ASP A 116 2.76 15.33 5.36
C ASP A 116 3.56 15.46 6.67
N LEU A 117 2.89 15.30 7.83
CA LEU A 117 3.51 15.36 9.15
C LEU A 117 4.58 14.29 9.38
N VAL A 118 4.48 13.12 8.73
CA VAL A 118 5.38 11.97 8.92
C VAL A 118 6.26 11.67 7.71
N SER A 119 6.16 12.48 6.66
CA SER A 119 6.79 12.29 5.34
C SER A 119 8.27 11.93 5.43
N SER A 120 9.02 12.69 6.23
CA SER A 120 10.46 12.54 6.40
C SER A 120 10.93 11.27 7.13
N SER A 121 10.03 10.49 7.74
CA SER A 121 10.39 9.31 8.53
C SER A 121 9.69 8.03 8.10
N LEU A 122 8.70 8.11 7.20
CA LEU A 122 7.84 7.00 6.86
C LEU A 122 8.55 6.01 5.92
N VAL A 123 8.83 4.81 6.42
CA VAL A 123 9.55 3.73 5.73
C VAL A 123 8.58 2.73 5.10
N ALA A 124 7.54 2.32 5.83
CA ALA A 124 6.50 1.45 5.30
C ALA A 124 5.10 2.04 5.53
N LEU A 125 4.30 2.05 4.47
CA LEU A 125 2.92 2.53 4.49
C LEU A 125 1.99 1.42 3.99
N HIS A 126 1.06 1.02 4.85
CA HIS A 126 -0.01 0.08 4.50
C HIS A 126 -1.35 0.81 4.58
N ILE A 127 -2.05 0.89 3.45
CA ILE A 127 -3.36 1.52 3.33
C ILE A 127 -4.38 0.44 3.02
N HIS A 128 -5.32 0.22 3.94
CA HIS A 128 -6.45 -0.68 3.76
C HIS A 128 -7.77 0.09 3.74
N CYS A 129 -8.11 0.62 2.57
CA CYS A 129 -9.28 1.49 2.39
C CYS A 129 -10.21 0.85 1.36
N THR A 130 -11.23 0.14 1.84
CA THR A 130 -12.19 -0.56 0.97
C THR A 130 -13.38 0.32 0.60
N LYS A 131 -13.69 1.34 1.40
CA LYS A 131 -14.81 2.28 1.19
C LYS A 131 -14.37 3.65 0.70
N ILE A 132 -13.15 4.07 1.06
CA ILE A 132 -12.66 5.41 0.73
C ILE A 132 -12.20 5.42 -0.72
N HIS A 133 -12.91 6.15 -1.56
CA HIS A 133 -12.54 6.35 -2.95
C HIS A 133 -11.36 7.32 -3.00
N ARG A 134 -10.19 6.77 -3.32
CA ARG A 134 -9.02 7.61 -3.56
C ARG A 134 -9.16 8.29 -4.92
N ARG A 135 -8.90 9.59 -4.94
CA ARG A 135 -8.76 10.39 -6.18
C ARG A 135 -7.56 9.92 -7.02
N SER A 136 -6.50 9.52 -6.33
CA SER A 136 -5.22 9.15 -6.92
C SER A 136 -4.77 7.83 -6.28
N LEU A 137 -4.26 6.88 -7.08
CA LEU A 137 -3.79 5.60 -6.56
C LEU A 137 -2.62 5.80 -5.58
N LEU A 138 -1.72 6.71 -5.95
CA LEU A 138 -0.57 7.12 -5.17
C LEU A 138 -0.86 8.44 -4.43
N PRO A 139 -0.41 8.60 -3.18
CA PRO A 139 -0.47 9.89 -2.49
C PRO A 139 0.34 10.97 -3.25
N GLU A 140 -0.24 12.15 -3.46
CA GLU A 140 0.46 13.31 -4.06
C GLU A 140 1.35 14.02 -3.03
N ILE A 141 2.15 13.26 -2.27
CA ILE A 141 3.01 13.75 -1.19
C ILE A 141 4.38 13.10 -1.35
N GLU A 142 5.44 13.88 -1.16
CA GLU A 142 6.80 13.37 -1.14
C GLU A 142 7.03 12.52 0.12
N LEU A 143 7.33 11.24 -0.07
CA LEU A 143 7.70 10.31 1.01
C LEU A 143 9.13 9.81 0.71
N PRO A 144 10.16 10.63 0.99
CA PRO A 144 11.52 10.42 0.47
C PRO A 144 12.18 9.14 0.97
N VAL A 145 11.77 8.62 2.13
CA VAL A 145 12.35 7.42 2.76
C VAL A 145 11.43 6.21 2.71
N LEU A 146 10.30 6.30 2.01
CA LEU A 146 9.35 5.20 1.87
C LEU A 146 9.97 4.10 1.01
N SER A 147 10.17 2.91 1.58
CA SER A 147 10.68 1.72 0.90
C SER A 147 9.58 0.73 0.54
N ASP A 148 8.50 0.70 1.30
CA ASP A 148 7.44 -0.30 1.18
C ASP A 148 6.05 0.35 1.17
N LEU A 149 5.28 0.10 0.12
CA LEU A 149 3.93 0.60 -0.04
C LEU A 149 2.95 -0.54 -0.32
N THR A 150 1.96 -0.73 0.56
CA THR A 150 0.87 -1.68 0.34
C THR A 150 -0.46 -0.96 0.27
N LEU A 151 -1.24 -1.24 -0.78
CA LEU A 151 -2.51 -0.60 -1.06
C LEU A 151 -3.60 -1.67 -1.23
N HIS A 152 -4.63 -1.62 -0.39
CA HIS A 152 -5.87 -2.38 -0.59
C HIS A 152 -7.02 -1.45 -0.91
N GLY A 153 -7.88 -1.92 -1.81
CA GLY A 153 -9.18 -1.35 -2.10
C GLY A 153 -9.20 -0.45 -3.35
N PRO A 154 -10.39 -0.03 -3.76
CA PRO A 154 -10.62 0.46 -5.12
C PRO A 154 -9.95 1.82 -5.38
N CYS A 155 -9.43 1.99 -6.60
CA CYS A 155 -9.13 3.31 -7.17
C CYS A 155 -10.35 3.76 -7.97
N THR A 156 -10.73 5.03 -7.87
CA THR A 156 -11.60 5.59 -8.90
C THR A 156 -10.80 5.73 -10.20
N SER A 157 -11.37 5.29 -11.31
CA SER A 157 -10.81 5.48 -12.66
C SER A 157 -10.80 6.95 -13.11
N HIS A 158 -11.37 7.84 -12.29
CA HIS A 158 -11.46 9.27 -12.54
C HIS A 158 -10.33 10.03 -11.85
N SER A 159 -9.11 9.49 -11.86
CA SER A 159 -7.96 10.34 -11.56
C SER A 159 -7.91 11.41 -12.65
N PRO A 160 -8.12 12.70 -12.34
CA PRO A 160 -7.80 13.74 -13.30
C PRO A 160 -6.32 13.59 -13.66
N ALA A 161 -5.94 13.99 -14.88
CA ALA A 161 -4.54 14.03 -15.29
C ALA A 161 -3.72 14.73 -14.18
N PRO A 162 -2.51 14.22 -13.85
CA PRO A 162 -1.70 14.78 -12.78
C PRO A 162 -1.61 16.30 -12.96
N THR A 163 -2.10 17.04 -11.97
CA THR A 163 -2.14 18.52 -11.99
C THR A 163 -0.79 19.13 -11.63
N GLY A 164 0.19 18.29 -11.29
CA GLY A 164 1.56 18.67 -10.99
C GLY A 164 2.45 18.78 -12.24
N PRO A 165 3.63 19.40 -12.09
CA PRO A 165 4.61 19.39 -13.17
C PRO A 165 5.00 17.95 -13.53
N PRO A 166 5.21 17.65 -14.82
CA PRO A 166 5.72 16.34 -15.25
C PRO A 166 7.06 16.03 -14.55
N ASN A 167 7.32 14.75 -14.25
CA ASN A 167 8.53 14.24 -13.58
C ASN A 167 8.72 14.58 -12.09
N ARG A 168 7.66 14.53 -11.28
CA ARG A 168 7.81 14.58 -9.81
C ARG A 168 8.12 13.20 -9.23
N VAL A 169 9.37 13.02 -8.78
CA VAL A 169 9.78 11.84 -8.00
C VAL A 169 9.25 11.99 -6.58
N LEU A 170 8.16 11.29 -6.26
CA LEU A 170 7.52 11.33 -4.95
C LEU A 170 8.10 10.30 -3.96
N PHE A 171 8.55 9.16 -4.49
CA PHE A 171 8.99 8.01 -3.71
C PHE A 171 10.37 7.52 -4.20
N PRO A 172 11.42 8.33 -4.06
CA PRO A 172 12.75 8.01 -4.58
C PRO A 172 13.35 6.73 -3.98
N SER A 173 12.93 6.35 -2.77
CA SER A 173 13.44 5.17 -2.05
C SER A 173 12.53 3.95 -2.15
N LEU A 174 11.42 4.02 -2.89
CA LEU A 174 10.42 2.94 -2.91
C LEU A 174 10.99 1.72 -3.65
N ARG A 175 11.08 0.60 -2.93
CA ARG A 175 11.62 -0.68 -3.41
C ARG A 175 10.53 -1.70 -3.65
N SER A 176 9.53 -1.75 -2.78
CA SER A 176 8.43 -2.70 -2.87
C SER A 176 7.08 -2.02 -2.91
N MET A 177 6.26 -2.37 -3.90
CA MET A 177 4.88 -1.91 -4.03
C MET A 177 3.93 -3.09 -4.19
N HIS A 178 2.95 -3.16 -3.31
CA HIS A 178 1.90 -4.16 -3.33
C HIS A 178 0.54 -3.50 -3.50
N ILE A 179 -0.21 -4.04 -4.46
CA ILE A 179 -1.52 -3.55 -4.85
C ILE A 179 -2.45 -4.74 -4.78
N TYR A 180 -3.56 -4.57 -4.06
CA TYR A 180 -4.53 -5.61 -3.81
C TYR A 180 -5.94 -5.03 -4.02
N HIS A 181 -6.82 -5.85 -4.60
CA HIS A 181 -8.26 -5.58 -4.65
C HIS A 181 -8.63 -4.37 -5.50
N PHE A 182 -7.92 -4.21 -6.62
CA PHE A 182 -8.23 -3.22 -7.65
C PHE A 182 -9.05 -3.86 -8.76
N ALA A 183 -10.30 -3.41 -8.88
CA ALA A 183 -11.15 -3.82 -10.01
C ALA A 183 -10.60 -3.31 -11.34
N TYR A 184 -10.03 -2.10 -11.33
CA TYR A 184 -9.43 -1.44 -12.49
C TYR A 184 -8.23 -0.63 -12.03
N CYS A 185 -7.13 -0.74 -12.76
CA CYS A 185 -6.00 0.17 -12.62
C CYS A 185 -6.23 1.40 -13.54
N PRO A 186 -5.87 2.62 -13.12
CA PRO A 186 -5.92 3.78 -14.00
C PRO A 186 -5.13 3.52 -15.30
N SER A 187 -5.62 4.02 -16.43
CA SER A 187 -4.80 4.08 -17.64
C SER A 187 -3.53 4.87 -17.32
N LYS A 188 -2.39 4.40 -17.81
CA LYS A 188 -1.05 4.98 -17.53
C LYS A 188 -0.52 4.77 -16.10
N PHE A 189 -1.12 3.89 -15.30
CA PHE A 189 -0.62 3.64 -13.95
C PHE A 189 0.85 3.20 -13.89
N LEU A 190 1.28 2.34 -14.83
CA LEU A 190 2.69 1.97 -14.94
C LEU A 190 3.57 3.20 -15.19
N GLU A 191 3.17 4.10 -16.09
CA GLU A 191 3.89 5.36 -16.36
C GLU A 191 4.02 6.20 -15.08
N GLN A 192 2.94 6.31 -14.32
CA GLN A 192 2.94 7.05 -13.06
C GLN A 192 3.88 6.42 -12.02
N ILE A 193 3.91 5.10 -11.90
CA ILE A 193 4.88 4.42 -11.02
C ILE A 193 6.31 4.74 -11.48
N LEU A 194 6.58 4.67 -12.79
CA LEU A 194 7.91 4.94 -13.35
C LEU A 194 8.40 6.35 -13.02
N GLU A 195 7.53 7.34 -13.12
CA GLU A 195 7.85 8.73 -12.83
C GLU A 195 8.03 9.00 -11.33
N THR A 196 7.23 8.33 -10.48
CA THR A 196 7.18 8.63 -9.05
C THR A 196 8.12 7.77 -8.21
N ALA A 197 8.43 6.55 -8.65
CA ALA A 197 9.18 5.54 -7.91
C ALA A 197 10.27 4.87 -8.78
N PRO A 198 11.35 5.59 -9.11
CA PRO A 198 12.39 5.10 -10.03
C PRO A 198 13.21 3.91 -9.48
N SER A 199 13.24 3.73 -8.15
CA SER A 199 14.01 2.68 -7.47
C SER A 199 13.20 1.40 -7.22
N LEU A 200 12.03 1.24 -7.86
CA LEU A 200 11.15 0.12 -7.59
C LEU A 200 11.75 -1.21 -8.07
N GLU A 201 11.92 -2.15 -7.14
CA GLU A 201 12.53 -3.47 -7.33
C GLU A 201 11.46 -4.56 -7.41
N HIS A 202 10.37 -4.41 -6.67
CA HIS A 202 9.29 -5.38 -6.54
C HIS A 202 7.92 -4.74 -6.75
N LEU A 203 7.16 -5.25 -7.70
CA LEU A 203 5.78 -4.84 -7.96
C LEU A 203 4.85 -6.05 -7.88
N HIS A 204 3.89 -6.01 -6.97
CA HIS A 204 2.85 -7.02 -6.81
C HIS A 204 1.48 -6.44 -7.17
N VAL A 205 0.81 -7.03 -8.14
CA VAL A 205 -0.48 -6.52 -8.66
C VAL A 205 -1.47 -7.66 -8.91
N PRO A 206 -2.80 -7.41 -8.84
CA PRO A 206 -3.78 -8.39 -9.25
C PRO A 206 -3.78 -8.53 -10.78
N GLN A 207 -4.10 -9.72 -11.28
CA GLN A 207 -4.18 -10.06 -12.71
C GLN A 207 -4.98 -9.04 -13.53
N ARG A 208 -6.05 -8.47 -12.95
CA ARG A 208 -6.93 -7.54 -13.64
C ARG A 208 -6.34 -6.15 -13.86
N SER A 209 -5.16 -5.86 -13.30
CA SER A 209 -4.55 -4.53 -13.34
C SER A 209 -4.04 -4.15 -14.72
N PHE A 210 -3.52 -5.12 -15.47
CA PHE A 210 -2.85 -4.87 -16.76
C PHE A 210 -3.27 -5.90 -17.79
N SER A 211 -3.36 -5.46 -19.04
CA SER A 211 -3.45 -6.35 -20.19
C SER A 211 -2.10 -7.07 -20.43
N PRO A 212 -2.11 -8.25 -21.07
CA PRO A 212 -0.85 -8.96 -21.39
C PRO A 212 0.01 -8.16 -22.38
N TYR A 213 -0.62 -7.30 -23.19
CA TYR A 213 0.08 -6.41 -24.11
C TYR A 213 0.84 -5.31 -23.36
N GLU A 214 0.20 -4.63 -22.40
CA GLU A 214 0.87 -3.63 -21.56
C GLU A 214 2.06 -4.24 -20.83
N ILE A 215 1.93 -5.43 -20.27
CA ILE A 215 3.04 -6.13 -19.61
C ILE A 215 4.17 -6.46 -20.60
N GLN A 216 3.83 -6.91 -21.82
CA GLN A 216 4.84 -7.20 -22.84
C GLN A 216 5.60 -5.94 -23.28
N VAL A 217 4.90 -4.82 -23.48
CA VAL A 217 5.53 -3.53 -23.79
C VAL A 217 6.40 -3.08 -22.62
N ALA A 218 5.88 -3.17 -21.39
CA ALA A 218 6.57 -2.75 -20.18
C ALA A 218 7.85 -3.57 -19.92
N LEU A 219 7.82 -4.88 -20.20
CA LEU A 219 8.99 -5.75 -20.12
C LEU A 219 9.97 -5.57 -21.30
N GLY A 220 9.61 -4.82 -22.35
CA GLY A 220 10.41 -4.65 -23.56
C GLY A 220 10.37 -5.84 -24.52
N ILE A 221 9.39 -6.73 -24.38
CA ILE A 221 9.18 -7.91 -25.23
C ILE A 221 8.53 -7.52 -26.56
N LEU A 222 7.63 -6.53 -26.53
CA LEU A 222 6.98 -5.97 -27.72
C LEU A 222 7.32 -4.49 -27.89
N GLN A 223 7.35 -4.06 -29.14
CA GLN A 223 7.41 -2.64 -29.49
C GLN A 223 6.01 -2.02 -29.43
N PRO A 224 5.86 -0.78 -28.93
CA PRO A 224 4.59 -0.08 -28.95
C PRO A 224 4.07 0.08 -30.40
N ILE A 225 2.78 -0.18 -30.61
CA ILE A 225 2.14 -0.06 -31.94
C ILE A 225 1.94 1.42 -32.34
N ALA A 226 1.96 2.36 -31.39
CA ALA A 226 1.78 3.79 -31.61
C ALA A 226 2.95 4.60 -31.03
N SER A 227 3.14 5.85 -31.48
CA SER A 227 4.12 6.82 -30.94
C SER A 227 3.83 7.29 -29.51
N SER A 228 3.01 6.55 -28.77
CA SER A 228 2.77 6.75 -27.34
C SER A 228 3.99 6.28 -26.56
N ASP A 229 4.40 7.09 -25.59
CA ASP A 229 5.61 6.98 -24.78
C ASP A 229 6.08 5.54 -24.51
N GLU A 230 7.40 5.33 -24.68
CA GLU A 230 8.11 4.09 -24.38
C GLU A 230 8.01 3.77 -22.88
N THR A 231 6.90 3.17 -22.47
CA THR A 231 6.65 2.85 -21.06
C THR A 231 7.32 1.55 -20.73
N ARG A 232 8.65 1.61 -20.58
CA ARG A 232 9.48 0.49 -20.13
C ARG A 232 9.53 0.48 -18.61
N LEU A 233 9.43 -0.70 -18.02
CA LEU A 233 9.59 -0.89 -16.57
C LEU A 233 10.93 -0.32 -16.10
N PRO A 234 11.04 0.10 -14.82
CA PRO A 234 12.31 0.60 -14.31
C PRO A 234 13.39 -0.44 -14.55
N SER A 235 14.58 -0.01 -14.92
CA SER A 235 15.73 -0.92 -15.04
C SER A 235 16.05 -1.64 -13.72
N ALA A 236 15.67 -1.03 -12.59
CA ALA A 236 15.77 -1.60 -11.24
C ALA A 236 14.74 -2.69 -10.94
N LEU A 237 13.68 -2.86 -11.75
CA LEU A 237 12.63 -3.82 -11.43
C LEU A 237 13.12 -5.26 -11.62
N GLU A 238 13.32 -5.93 -10.50
CA GLU A 238 13.76 -7.31 -10.44
C GLU A 238 12.60 -8.30 -10.52
N ARG A 239 11.43 -7.91 -9.99
CA ARG A 239 10.29 -8.81 -9.81
C ARG A 239 8.96 -8.14 -10.07
N LEU A 240 8.21 -8.67 -11.03
CA LEU A 240 6.81 -8.38 -11.26
C LEU A 240 5.99 -9.61 -10.87
N VAL A 241 5.21 -9.51 -9.81
CA VAL A 241 4.34 -10.59 -9.35
C VAL A 241 2.90 -10.27 -9.74
N ILE A 242 2.26 -11.20 -10.44
CA ILE A 242 0.84 -11.11 -10.79
C ILE A 242 0.07 -12.16 -9.99
N GLU A 243 -0.87 -11.67 -9.18
CA GLU A 243 -1.80 -12.50 -8.43
C GLU A 243 -2.97 -12.93 -9.33
N VAL A 244 -3.09 -14.23 -9.56
CA VAL A 244 -4.10 -14.84 -10.42
C VAL A 244 -5.34 -15.15 -9.59
N ASP A 245 -6.48 -14.56 -9.95
CA ASP A 245 -7.73 -14.84 -9.23
C ASP A 245 -8.09 -16.34 -9.33
N PRO A 246 -8.61 -16.94 -8.25
CA PRO A 246 -9.14 -18.30 -8.34
C PRO A 246 -10.30 -18.35 -9.33
N VAL A 247 -10.38 -19.45 -10.07
CA VAL A 247 -11.45 -19.71 -11.04
C VAL A 247 -12.79 -19.77 -10.29
N PRO A 248 -13.77 -18.87 -10.54
CA PRO A 248 -15.02 -18.91 -9.80
C PRO A 248 -15.91 -20.07 -10.29
N GLU A 249 -16.54 -20.79 -9.36
CA GLU A 249 -17.29 -22.04 -9.61
C GLU A 249 -18.61 -21.87 -10.39
N THR A 250 -19.09 -20.63 -10.61
CA THR A 250 -20.44 -20.37 -11.16
C THR A 250 -20.49 -20.15 -12.68
N LEU A 251 -21.67 -20.40 -13.30
CA LEU A 251 -21.88 -20.35 -14.75
C LEU A 251 -21.81 -18.94 -15.38
N ASP A 252 -22.30 -17.88 -14.73
CA ASP A 252 -22.18 -16.49 -15.23
C ASP A 252 -20.74 -15.95 -15.11
N SER A 253 -19.95 -16.55 -14.22
CA SER A 253 -18.50 -16.38 -14.18
C SER A 253 -17.83 -16.97 -15.42
N TRP A 254 -18.40 -17.99 -16.06
CA TRP A 254 -17.71 -18.79 -17.08
C TRP A 254 -17.29 -18.02 -18.34
N ALA A 255 -18.10 -17.08 -18.85
CA ALA A 255 -17.69 -16.26 -20.00
C ALA A 255 -16.59 -15.23 -19.62
N LYS A 256 -16.63 -14.69 -18.40
CA LYS A 256 -15.54 -13.90 -17.82
C LYS A 256 -14.31 -14.78 -17.58
N ASN A 257 -14.52 -16.04 -17.25
CA ASN A 257 -13.50 -17.05 -17.02
C ASN A 257 -12.81 -17.47 -18.33
N ILE A 258 -13.48 -17.61 -19.47
CA ILE A 258 -12.78 -17.89 -20.74
C ILE A 258 -11.82 -16.76 -21.11
N ARG A 259 -12.25 -15.49 -20.96
CA ARG A 259 -11.36 -14.34 -21.17
C ARG A 259 -10.25 -14.32 -20.12
N GLY A 260 -10.56 -14.65 -18.87
CA GLY A 260 -9.62 -14.80 -17.77
C GLY A 260 -8.56 -15.87 -18.04
N GLU A 261 -8.96 -17.09 -18.41
CA GLU A 261 -8.08 -18.20 -18.78
C GLU A 261 -7.21 -17.86 -19.97
N GLN A 262 -7.77 -17.26 -21.03
CA GLN A 262 -6.97 -16.82 -22.16
C GLN A 262 -5.94 -15.77 -21.74
N HIS A 263 -6.32 -14.88 -20.83
CA HIS A 263 -5.43 -13.88 -20.26
C HIS A 263 -4.32 -14.54 -19.42
N VAL A 264 -4.66 -15.44 -18.48
CA VAL A 264 -3.71 -16.22 -17.68
C VAL A 264 -2.74 -17.00 -18.57
N ARG A 265 -3.24 -17.71 -19.59
CA ARG A 265 -2.39 -18.45 -20.54
C ARG A 265 -1.42 -17.53 -21.30
N LYS A 266 -1.85 -16.30 -21.62
CA LYS A 266 -0.96 -15.30 -22.23
C LYS A 266 0.11 -14.84 -21.22
N LEU A 267 -0.27 -14.54 -19.99
CA LEU A 267 0.69 -14.18 -18.92
C LEU A 267 1.69 -15.30 -18.63
N GLN A 268 1.25 -16.56 -18.60
CA GLN A 268 2.13 -17.73 -18.42
C GLN A 268 3.17 -17.81 -19.53
N LYS A 269 2.76 -17.59 -20.79
CA LYS A 269 3.71 -17.53 -21.92
C LYS A 269 4.70 -16.38 -21.80
N ILE A 270 4.30 -15.26 -21.21
CA ILE A 270 5.19 -14.12 -20.94
C ILE A 270 6.17 -14.48 -19.81
N SER A 271 5.69 -15.08 -18.73
CA SER A 271 6.51 -15.50 -17.59
C SER A 271 7.58 -16.53 -17.98
N GLN A 272 7.28 -17.41 -18.94
CA GLN A 272 8.26 -18.33 -19.52
C GLN A 272 9.35 -17.62 -20.35
N ARG A 273 9.08 -16.42 -20.85
CA ARG A 273 10.02 -15.64 -21.68
C ARG A 273 10.85 -14.64 -20.87
N ASP A 274 10.31 -14.14 -19.78
CA ASP A 274 10.97 -13.15 -18.92
C ASP A 274 10.89 -13.59 -17.44
N GLY A 275 12.05 -13.91 -16.86
CA GLY A 275 12.16 -14.42 -15.50
C GLY A 275 11.78 -13.42 -14.39
N ARG A 276 11.60 -12.13 -14.72
CA ARG A 276 11.12 -11.13 -13.77
C ARG A 276 9.63 -11.30 -13.48
N LEU A 277 8.86 -11.80 -14.45
CA LEU A 277 7.43 -12.03 -14.28
C LEU A 277 7.17 -13.35 -13.56
N ARG A 278 6.58 -13.28 -12.37
CA ARG A 278 6.12 -14.43 -11.60
C ARG A 278 4.60 -14.39 -11.44
N MET A 279 3.98 -15.54 -11.59
CA MET A 279 2.55 -15.69 -11.33
C MET A 279 2.37 -16.44 -10.02
N VAL A 280 1.49 -15.94 -9.17
CA VAL A 280 1.14 -16.56 -7.89
C VAL A 280 -0.35 -16.79 -7.82
N ASP A 281 -0.76 -17.89 -7.20
CA ASP A 281 -2.17 -18.18 -6.98
C ASP A 281 -2.74 -17.18 -5.98
N GLY A 282 -3.83 -16.52 -6.38
CA GLY A 282 -4.49 -15.51 -5.58
C GLY A 282 -5.23 -16.10 -4.40
N ARG A 283 -4.95 -15.55 -3.21
CA ARG A 283 -5.57 -16.03 -1.96
C ARG A 283 -6.79 -15.18 -1.63
N ASN A 284 -7.92 -15.41 -2.30
CA ASN A 284 -9.18 -14.66 -2.12
C ASN A 284 -8.99 -13.13 -2.12
N SER A 285 -9.52 -12.50 -3.15
CA SER A 285 -9.45 -11.05 -3.42
C SER A 285 -10.13 -10.15 -2.39
N TRP A 286 -10.51 -10.64 -1.22
CA TRP A 286 -10.93 -9.84 -0.08
C TRP A 286 -10.22 -10.33 1.19
N ILE A 287 -9.50 -9.42 1.85
CA ILE A 287 -8.75 -9.69 3.08
C ILE A 287 -9.36 -8.79 4.16
N PRO A 288 -9.97 -9.37 5.21
CA PRO A 288 -10.51 -8.60 6.34
C PRO A 288 -9.42 -7.72 6.98
N ILE A 289 -9.80 -6.60 7.58
CA ILE A 289 -8.87 -5.66 8.20
C ILE A 289 -7.99 -6.36 9.25
N GLY A 290 -8.57 -7.29 10.02
CA GLY A 290 -7.84 -8.05 11.03
C GLY A 290 -6.79 -8.99 10.45
N ARG A 291 -6.99 -9.50 9.23
CA ARG A 291 -5.98 -10.29 8.51
C ARG A 291 -4.93 -9.39 7.88
N ALA A 292 -5.32 -8.30 7.22
CA ALA A 292 -4.37 -7.33 6.65
C ALA A 292 -3.45 -6.74 7.74
N LYS A 293 -4.00 -6.41 8.92
CA LYS A 293 -3.22 -5.96 10.08
C LYS A 293 -2.24 -7.04 10.55
N ARG A 294 -2.62 -8.31 10.58
CA ARG A 294 -1.70 -9.40 10.95
C ARG A 294 -0.58 -9.57 9.94
N GLU A 295 -0.90 -9.61 8.65
CA GLU A 295 0.11 -9.71 7.58
C GLU A 295 1.07 -8.52 7.63
N TRP A 296 0.55 -7.31 7.88
CA TRP A 296 1.39 -6.12 8.12
C TRP A 296 2.34 -6.28 9.31
N LEU A 297 1.86 -6.81 10.45
CA LEU A 297 2.70 -7.05 11.63
C LEU A 297 3.74 -8.15 11.41
N GLU A 298 3.37 -9.21 10.69
CA GLU A 298 4.25 -10.35 10.38
C GLU A 298 5.41 -9.93 9.45
N ASN A 299 5.16 -9.03 8.51
CA ASN A 299 6.18 -8.52 7.59
C ASN A 299 7.32 -7.76 8.29
N PHE A 300 7.13 -7.26 9.52
CA PHE A 300 8.23 -6.64 10.29
C PHE A 300 9.11 -7.63 11.04
N HIS A 301 8.64 -8.87 11.23
CA HIS A 301 9.34 -9.88 12.03
C HIS A 301 10.18 -10.84 11.19
N CYS A 302 10.01 -10.82 9.86
CA CYS A 302 10.84 -11.51 8.90
C CYS A 302 11.21 -10.56 7.75
N PRO A 303 12.38 -9.88 7.78
CA PRO A 303 12.96 -9.44 6.53
C PRO A 303 13.21 -10.71 5.72
N VAL A 304 12.44 -10.89 4.65
CA VAL A 304 12.67 -12.01 3.72
C VAL A 304 14.03 -11.75 3.08
N GLU A 305 15.05 -12.47 3.56
CA GLU A 305 16.35 -12.63 2.90
C GLU A 305 16.20 -13.30 1.53
#